data_AF-A0A395T325-F1
#
_entry.id   AF-A0A395T325-F1
#
_cell.length_a   1.000
_cell.length_b   1.000
_cell.length_c   1.000
_cell.angle_alpha   90.00
_cell.angle_beta   90.00
_cell.angle_gamma   90.00
#
_symmetry.space_group_name_H-M   'P 1'
#
loop_
_entity.id
_entity.type
_entity.pdbx_description
1 polymer ?
#
loop_
_entity_poly.entity_id
_entity_poly.type
_entity_poly.pdbx_seq_one_letter_code
_entity_poly.pdbx_strand_id
1 'polypeptide(L)'
;MSNRAKFGPRFITRQLRFATSSSQSQTEVTERLVILPDMPNVLARRVEIRPRHSPNFLRLHNEGYVTWAGPVFEKHVDADITKRPFKGSVMVVKERHWDGFMGKVEADPYIKESIWDLEKTQFIPFRTLAPFR
;
A
#
# COMPACT_ATOMS: atom_id res chain seq x y z
N MET A 1 -10.45 68.58 -53.97
CA MET A 1 -9.92 67.20 -54.03
C MET A 1 -9.52 66.79 -52.60
N SER A 2 -10.49 66.53 -51.72
CA SER A 2 -10.92 65.20 -51.25
C SER A 2 -9.82 64.14 -51.15
N ASN A 3 -9.46 63.75 -49.92
CA ASN A 3 -9.36 62.33 -49.57
C ASN A 3 -9.52 62.09 -48.07
N ARG A 4 -10.70 61.56 -47.72
CA ARG A 4 -11.06 60.96 -46.42
C ARG A 4 -10.34 59.61 -46.29
N ALA A 5 -9.51 59.44 -45.27
CA ALA A 5 -9.08 58.11 -44.83
C ALA A 5 -10.19 57.49 -43.96
N LYS A 6 -10.72 56.36 -44.42
CA LYS A 6 -11.79 55.60 -43.75
C LYS A 6 -11.21 54.75 -42.60
N PHE A 7 -11.74 54.93 -41.40
CA PHE A 7 -11.55 53.99 -40.28
C PHE A 7 -12.42 52.74 -40.53
N GLY A 8 -11.79 51.57 -40.63
CA GLY A 8 -12.47 50.27 -40.60
C GLY A 8 -12.48 49.69 -39.18
N PRO A 9 -13.51 48.92 -38.78
CA PRO A 9 -13.58 48.35 -37.44
C PRO A 9 -12.63 47.15 -37.32
N ARG A 10 -11.75 47.18 -36.31
CA ARG A 10 -10.98 46.00 -35.89
C ARG A 10 -11.88 45.12 -35.02
N PHE A 11 -12.37 44.02 -35.59
CA PHE A 11 -12.96 42.94 -34.81
C PHE A 11 -11.85 42.21 -34.05
N ILE A 12 -11.78 42.42 -32.73
CA ILE A 12 -10.92 41.64 -31.84
C ILE A 12 -11.75 40.43 -31.39
N THR A 13 -11.59 39.30 -32.07
CA THR A 13 -12.17 38.04 -31.59
C THR A 13 -11.34 37.57 -30.39
N ARG A 14 -11.88 37.73 -29.17
CA ARG A 14 -11.34 37.07 -27.98
C ARG A 14 -11.52 35.56 -28.17
N GLN A 15 -10.46 34.88 -28.59
CA GLN A 15 -10.38 33.42 -28.45
C GLN A 15 -10.36 33.08 -26.96
N LEU A 16 -11.48 32.60 -26.44
CA LEU A 16 -11.54 31.89 -25.16
C LEU A 16 -10.71 30.62 -25.31
N ARG A 17 -9.47 30.67 -24.84
CA ARG A 17 -8.66 29.48 -24.63
C ARG A 17 -9.27 28.74 -23.44
N PHE A 18 -10.08 27.72 -23.71
CA PHE A 18 -10.39 26.72 -22.71
C PHE A 18 -9.09 25.98 -22.41
N ALA A 19 -8.44 26.33 -21.31
CA ALA A 19 -7.37 25.53 -20.76
C ALA A 19 -8.01 24.24 -20.25
N THR A 20 -7.91 23.16 -21.02
CA THR A 20 -8.15 21.81 -20.52
C THR A 20 -7.11 21.55 -19.44
N SER A 21 -7.48 21.72 -18.18
CA SER A 21 -6.69 21.22 -17.07
C SER A 21 -6.66 19.70 -17.20
N SER A 22 -5.54 19.15 -17.65
CA SER A 22 -5.26 17.74 -17.44
C SER A 22 -5.19 17.54 -15.93
N SER A 23 -6.26 17.05 -15.32
CA SER A 23 -6.18 16.48 -13.99
C SER A 23 -5.24 15.29 -14.13
N GLN A 24 -3.97 15.48 -13.82
CA GLN A 24 -3.11 14.36 -13.49
C GLN A 24 -3.86 13.64 -12.37
N SER A 25 -4.33 12.42 -12.66
CA SER A 25 -4.80 11.54 -11.62
C SER A 25 -3.61 11.32 -10.70
N GLN A 26 -3.54 12.08 -9.60
CA GLN A 26 -2.80 11.61 -8.45
C GLN A 26 -3.35 10.22 -8.23
N THR A 27 -2.51 9.20 -8.39
CA THR A 27 -2.87 7.86 -7.96
C THR A 27 -3.13 8.01 -6.47
N GLU A 28 -4.40 8.13 -6.10
CA GLU A 28 -4.86 8.26 -4.72
C GLU A 28 -4.53 6.92 -4.06
N VAL A 29 -3.28 6.74 -3.64
CA VAL A 29 -2.82 5.52 -3.00
C VAL A 29 -3.53 5.47 -1.64
N THR A 30 -4.49 4.55 -1.53
CA THR A 30 -5.22 4.28 -0.30
C THR A 30 -4.51 3.25 0.53
N GLU A 31 -4.60 3.34 1.86
CA GLU A 31 -4.06 2.32 2.74
C GLU A 31 -5.00 1.10 2.86
N ARG A 32 -4.40 -0.04 3.17
CA ARG A 32 -5.10 -1.27 3.54
C ARG A 32 -4.52 -1.82 4.83
N LEU A 33 -5.39 -2.25 5.73
CA LEU A 33 -5.05 -3.11 6.85
C LEU A 33 -5.15 -4.55 6.36
N VAL A 34 -4.02 -5.26 6.38
CA VAL A 34 -3.95 -6.65 5.95
C VAL A 34 -3.73 -7.53 7.18
N ILE A 35 -4.62 -8.48 7.40
CA ILE A 35 -4.50 -9.49 8.45
C ILE A 35 -4.26 -10.82 7.75
N LEU A 36 -3.11 -11.44 8.03
CA LEU A 36 -2.62 -12.67 7.41
C LEU A 36 -2.57 -13.76 8.48
N PRO A 37 -3.61 -14.59 8.63
CA PRO A 37 -3.57 -15.72 9.55
C PRO A 37 -2.48 -16.70 9.16
N ASP A 38 -1.91 -17.41 10.14
CA ASP A 38 -1.05 -18.56 9.84
C ASP A 38 -1.91 -19.79 9.48
N MET A 39 -1.36 -20.66 8.65
CA MET A 39 -1.88 -22.01 8.46
C MET A 39 -1.79 -22.83 9.76
N PRO A 40 -2.64 -23.84 9.96
CA PRO A 40 -2.52 -24.74 11.11
C PRO A 40 -1.16 -25.45 11.15
N ASN A 41 -0.62 -25.66 12.35
CA ASN A 41 0.60 -26.45 12.61
C ASN A 41 1.91 -25.96 11.97
N VAL A 42 2.00 -24.67 11.60
CA VAL A 42 3.22 -24.11 10.97
C VAL A 42 4.18 -23.39 11.92
N LEU A 43 3.89 -23.36 13.23
CA LEU A 43 4.66 -22.57 14.21
C LEU A 43 6.17 -22.82 14.16
N ALA A 44 6.58 -24.10 14.17
CA ALA A 44 8.00 -24.45 14.16
C ALA A 44 8.69 -23.92 12.90
N ARG A 45 8.08 -24.12 11.73
CA ARG A 45 8.62 -23.63 10.45
C ARG A 45 8.63 -22.11 10.40
N ARG A 46 7.57 -21.45 10.87
CA ARG A 46 7.49 -19.99 10.97
C ARG A 46 8.68 -19.43 11.76
N VAL A 47 8.96 -19.99 12.93
CA VAL A 47 10.10 -19.56 13.77
C VAL A 47 11.42 -19.77 13.06
N GLU A 48 11.62 -20.94 12.46
CA GLU A 48 12.84 -21.30 11.73
C GLU A 48 13.13 -20.33 10.57
N ILE A 49 12.12 -19.96 9.78
CA ILE A 49 12.32 -19.18 8.55
C ILE A 49 12.14 -17.66 8.75
N ARG A 50 11.70 -17.23 9.95
CA ARG A 50 11.54 -15.82 10.31
C ARG A 50 12.77 -14.94 9.99
N PRO A 51 14.03 -15.40 10.18
CA PRO A 51 15.21 -14.61 9.80
C PRO A 51 15.31 -14.30 8.30
N ARG A 52 14.73 -15.14 7.42
CA ARG A 52 14.66 -14.90 5.97
C ARG A 52 13.50 -13.99 5.58
N HIS A 53 12.43 -14.04 6.35
CA HIS A 53 11.24 -13.23 6.15
C HIS A 53 11.41 -11.77 6.61
N SER A 54 12.00 -11.55 7.79
CA SER A 54 12.13 -10.22 8.42
C SER A 54 12.79 -9.15 7.52
N PRO A 55 13.84 -9.46 6.72
CA PRO A 55 14.44 -8.49 5.80
C PRO A 55 13.50 -7.96 4.71
N ASN A 56 12.55 -8.77 4.23
CA ASN A 56 11.59 -8.33 3.21
C ASN A 56 10.69 -7.22 3.72
N PHE A 57 10.25 -7.33 4.97
CA PHE A 57 9.47 -6.29 5.61
C PHE A 57 10.25 -5.01 5.81
N LEU A 58 11.51 -5.12 6.24
CA LEU A 58 12.35 -3.93 6.38
C LEU A 58 12.55 -3.23 5.03
N ARG A 59 12.76 -3.99 3.95
CA ARG A 59 12.81 -3.45 2.59
C ARG A 59 11.51 -2.74 2.21
N LEU A 60 10.36 -3.39 2.34
CA LEU A 60 9.05 -2.79 1.99
C LEU A 60 8.70 -1.57 2.86
N HIS A 61 9.16 -1.56 4.11
CA HIS A 61 9.03 -0.40 4.99
C HIS A 61 9.90 0.77 4.52
N ASN A 62 11.16 0.52 4.18
CA ASN A 62 12.08 1.53 3.66
C ASN A 62 11.64 2.08 2.29
N GLU A 63 10.96 1.28 1.48
CA GLU A 63 10.29 1.71 0.24
C GLU A 63 9.04 2.58 0.50
N GLY A 64 8.60 2.69 1.75
CA GLY A 64 7.38 3.41 2.14
C GLY A 64 6.09 2.69 1.76
N TYR A 65 6.18 1.41 1.34
CA TYR A 65 5.03 0.58 0.97
C TYR A 65 4.32 0.01 2.21
N VAL A 66 5.07 -0.45 3.21
CA VAL A 66 4.54 -0.88 4.52
C VAL A 66 4.77 0.23 5.54
N THR A 67 3.72 0.83 6.09
CA THR A 67 3.86 1.90 7.10
C THR A 67 4.03 1.35 8.51
N TRP A 68 3.38 0.22 8.81
CA TRP A 68 3.46 -0.46 10.09
C TRP A 68 3.20 -1.96 9.92
N ALA A 69 3.84 -2.82 10.71
CA ALA A 69 3.60 -4.26 10.70
C ALA A 69 4.00 -4.92 12.02
N GLY A 70 3.42 -6.10 12.28
CA GLY A 70 3.77 -6.91 13.44
C GLY A 70 3.24 -8.34 13.38
N PRO A 71 3.78 -9.25 14.19
CA PRO A 71 3.17 -10.55 14.40
C PRO A 71 1.88 -10.43 15.22
N VAL A 72 0.93 -11.32 14.94
CA VAL A 72 -0.28 -11.51 15.74
C VAL A 72 -0.10 -12.75 16.60
N PHE A 73 -0.45 -12.66 17.88
CA PHE A 73 -0.33 -13.74 18.86
C PHE A 73 -1.69 -14.19 19.38
N GLU A 74 -1.81 -15.43 19.81
CA GLU A 74 -3.03 -15.95 20.48
C GLU A 74 -3.29 -15.29 21.83
N LYS A 75 -2.22 -14.93 22.54
CA LYS A 75 -2.24 -14.25 23.84
C LYS A 75 -1.05 -13.29 23.92
N HIS A 76 -1.08 -12.37 24.90
CA HIS A 76 0.05 -11.51 25.19
C HIS A 76 1.31 -12.33 25.52
N VAL A 77 2.48 -11.81 25.14
CA VAL A 77 3.75 -12.53 25.18
C VAL A 77 4.77 -11.79 26.04
N ASP A 78 5.26 -12.48 27.07
CA ASP A 78 6.45 -12.08 27.85
C ASP A 78 7.66 -12.99 27.55
N ALA A 79 7.47 -14.00 26.68
CA ALA A 79 8.39 -15.10 26.45
C ALA A 79 9.36 -14.89 25.28
N ASP A 80 10.43 -15.70 25.29
CA ASP A 80 11.37 -15.92 24.18
C ASP A 80 10.63 -16.15 22.86
N ILE A 81 11.16 -15.60 21.77
CA ILE A 81 10.58 -15.67 20.42
C ILE A 81 10.25 -17.09 19.98
N THR A 82 11.03 -18.08 20.39
CA THR A 82 10.83 -19.51 20.05
C THR A 82 9.59 -20.12 20.69
N LYS A 83 9.06 -19.51 21.75
CA LYS A 83 7.88 -19.99 22.50
C LYS A 83 6.65 -19.11 22.32
N ARG A 84 6.70 -18.09 21.45
CA ARG A 84 5.57 -17.18 21.25
C ARG A 84 4.44 -17.88 20.48
N PRO A 85 3.19 -17.79 20.93
CA PRO A 85 2.03 -18.40 20.28
C PRO A 85 1.61 -17.54 19.08
N PHE A 86 2.42 -17.56 18.04
CA PHE A 86 2.14 -16.91 16.76
C PHE A 86 0.86 -17.49 16.13
N LYS A 87 -0.03 -16.60 15.65
CA LYS A 87 -1.23 -16.98 14.90
C LYS A 87 -1.43 -16.24 13.58
N GLY A 88 -0.53 -15.32 13.25
CA GLY A 88 -0.60 -14.57 12.01
C GLY A 88 0.32 -13.36 11.98
N SER A 89 0.13 -12.51 10.99
CA SER A 89 0.80 -11.22 10.86
C SER A 89 -0.23 -10.15 10.50
N VAL A 90 0.12 -8.90 10.79
CA VAL A 90 -0.67 -7.74 10.41
C VAL A 90 0.25 -6.71 9.77
N MET A 91 -0.23 -6.03 8.74
CA MET A 91 0.49 -4.95 8.07
C MET A 91 -0.47 -3.86 7.60
N VAL A 92 0.00 -2.63 7.61
CA VAL A 92 -0.64 -1.51 6.92
C VAL A 92 0.19 -1.23 5.66
N VAL A 93 -0.46 -1.35 4.50
CA VAL A 93 0.18 -1.19 3.19
C VAL A 93 -0.43 -0.05 2.40
N LYS A 94 0.38 0.59 1.57
CA LYS A 94 -0.05 1.60 0.59
C LYS A 94 -0.39 0.94 -0.75
N GLU A 95 -1.50 0.21 -0.77
CA GLU A 95 -1.98 -0.52 -1.94
C GLU A 95 -3.51 -0.52 -1.95
N ARG A 96 -4.11 -0.39 -3.13
CA ARG A 96 -5.57 -0.41 -3.30
C ARG A 96 -6.07 -1.79 -3.69
N HIS A 97 -5.30 -2.53 -4.47
CA HIS A 97 -5.74 -3.74 -5.14
C HIS A 97 -5.02 -4.97 -4.63
N TRP A 98 -5.77 -6.07 -4.49
CA TRP A 98 -5.24 -7.35 -4.04
C TRP A 98 -4.11 -7.85 -4.95
N ASP A 99 -4.26 -7.77 -6.26
CA ASP A 99 -3.24 -8.24 -7.21
C ASP A 99 -1.92 -7.46 -7.09
N GLY A 100 -2.01 -6.15 -6.86
CA GLY A 100 -0.84 -5.30 -6.59
C GLY A 100 -0.15 -5.69 -5.28
N PHE A 101 -0.94 -6.01 -4.26
CA PHE A 101 -0.42 -6.55 -3.00
C PHE A 101 0.31 -7.86 -3.22
N MET A 102 -0.32 -8.82 -3.90
CA MET A 102 0.28 -10.12 -4.19
C MET A 102 1.56 -10.00 -5.01
N GLY A 103 1.59 -9.16 -6.05
CA GLY A 103 2.82 -8.91 -6.83
C GLY A 103 3.96 -8.29 -6.02
N LYS A 104 3.66 -7.60 -4.91
CA LYS A 104 4.68 -7.06 -4.00
C LYS A 104 5.22 -8.09 -3.00
N VAL A 105 4.40 -9.05 -2.58
CA VAL A 105 4.73 -9.97 -1.49
C VAL A 105 4.95 -11.42 -1.92
N GLU A 106 4.65 -11.82 -3.16
CA GLU A 106 4.77 -13.21 -3.64
C GLU A 106 6.15 -13.85 -3.41
N ALA A 107 7.20 -13.01 -3.36
CA ALA A 107 8.56 -13.46 -3.12
C ALA A 107 8.84 -13.82 -1.64
N ASP A 108 7.92 -13.47 -0.73
CA ASP A 108 8.09 -13.61 0.70
C ASP A 108 8.16 -15.09 1.13
N PRO A 109 9.12 -15.48 1.99
CA PRO A 109 9.23 -16.85 2.49
C PRO A 109 7.95 -17.37 3.16
N TYR A 110 7.18 -16.53 3.85
CA TYR A 110 5.93 -16.96 4.46
C TYR A 110 4.83 -17.27 3.44
N ILE A 111 4.89 -16.68 2.24
CA ILE A 111 4.02 -17.06 1.11
C ILE A 111 4.56 -18.32 0.44
N LYS A 112 5.85 -18.32 0.08
CA LYS A 112 6.48 -19.44 -0.64
C LYS A 112 6.43 -20.76 0.12
N GLU A 113 6.43 -20.70 1.44
CA GLU A 113 6.43 -21.88 2.31
C GLU A 113 5.09 -22.10 3.01
N SER A 114 4.03 -21.47 2.50
CA SER A 114 2.65 -21.68 2.96
C SER A 114 2.47 -21.48 4.47
N ILE A 115 3.18 -20.50 5.04
CA ILE A 115 2.99 -20.10 6.44
C ILE A 115 1.69 -19.32 6.58
N TRP A 116 1.40 -18.40 5.65
CA TRP A 116 0.15 -17.64 5.67
C TRP A 116 -0.98 -18.36 4.95
N ASP A 117 -2.15 -18.31 5.56
CA ASP A 117 -3.42 -18.72 4.96
C ASP A 117 -3.94 -17.56 4.09
N LEU A 118 -3.58 -17.58 2.81
CA LEU A 118 -3.99 -16.55 1.84
C LEU A 118 -5.50 -16.56 1.60
N GLU A 119 -6.17 -17.71 1.74
CA GLU A 119 -7.63 -17.83 1.58
C GLU A 119 -8.38 -17.10 2.71
N LYS A 120 -7.84 -17.12 3.93
CA LYS A 120 -8.41 -16.40 5.09
C LYS A 120 -7.83 -15.01 5.32
N THR A 121 -7.00 -14.53 4.40
CA THR A 121 -6.41 -13.19 4.51
C THR A 121 -7.49 -12.12 4.36
N GLN A 122 -7.46 -11.13 5.25
CA GLN A 122 -8.36 -9.97 5.18
C GLN A 122 -7.61 -8.79 4.60
N PHE A 123 -8.18 -8.14 3.58
CA PHE A 123 -7.61 -6.99 2.89
C PHE A 123 -8.55 -5.78 2.98
N ILE A 124 -8.44 -5.04 4.09
CA ILE A 124 -9.49 -4.12 4.55
C ILE A 124 -9.12 -2.68 4.21
N PRO A 125 -10.03 -1.86 3.63
CA PRO A 125 -9.82 -0.43 3.50
C PRO A 125 -9.48 0.23 4.84
N PHE A 126 -8.36 0.94 4.89
CA PHE A 126 -7.85 1.58 6.09
C PHE A 126 -7.35 2.99 5.78
N ARG A 127 -7.33 3.85 6.80
CA ARG A 127 -6.74 5.19 6.70
C ARG A 127 -6.16 5.59 8.05
N THR A 128 -4.86 5.86 8.05
CA THR A 128 -4.16 6.50 9.15
C THR A 128 -4.58 7.97 9.21
N LEU A 129 -5.28 8.39 10.27
CA LEU A 129 -5.79 9.76 10.41
C LEU A 129 -4.78 10.72 11.04
N ALA A 130 -3.90 10.23 11.90
CA ALA A 130 -2.80 11.00 12.48
C ALA A 130 -1.63 10.06 12.75
N PRO A 131 -0.48 10.23 12.08
CA PRO A 131 0.74 9.61 12.57
C PRO A 131 1.10 10.32 13.87
N PHE A 132 0.85 9.68 15.01
CA PHE A 132 1.42 10.15 16.27
C PHE A 132 2.95 10.04 16.12
N ARG A 133 3.60 11.19 15.94
CA ARG A 133 5.06 11.34 15.98
C ARG A 133 5.52 11.45 17.42
#